data_AF-A0A1N7KPM9-F1
#
_entry.id   AF-A0A1N7KPM9-F1
#
_cell.length_a   1.000
_cell.length_b   1.000
_cell.length_c   1.000
_cell.angle_alpha   90.00
_cell.angle_beta   90.00
_cell.angle_gamma   90.00
#
_symmetry.space_group_name_H-M   'P 1'
#
loop_
_entity.id
_entity.type
_entity.pdbx_description
1 polymer ?
#
loop_
_entity_poly.entity_id
_entity_poly.type
_entity_poly.pdbx_seq_one_letter_code
_entity_poly.pdbx_strand_id
1 'polypeptide(L)'
;MQPVEVKRDARTTGFSLIEIMIAVVIIGILIVMITPQLLRASGRAQNTACAGNVRTISAALAEYQLIHGQLPTGNSAQQIQTLVSDGLLSNDALSGNYVIQDADANNIAVTCLSPGGM
;
A
#
# COMPACT_ATOMS: atom_id res chain seq x y z
N MET A 1 -74.67 -6.13 -14.10
CA MET A 1 -73.27 -6.07 -13.61
C MET A 1 -72.70 -4.68 -13.90
N GLN A 2 -72.27 -3.94 -12.87
CA GLN A 2 -71.57 -2.65 -13.02
C GLN A 2 -70.07 -2.88 -12.75
N PRO A 3 -69.16 -2.23 -13.49
CA PRO A 3 -67.72 -2.34 -13.22
C PRO A 3 -67.35 -1.49 -12.00
N VAL A 4 -66.60 -2.08 -11.07
CA VAL A 4 -66.03 -1.39 -9.91
C VAL A 4 -64.74 -0.70 -10.36
N GLU A 5 -64.74 0.64 -10.39
CA GLU A 5 -63.57 1.44 -10.73
C GLU A 5 -62.60 1.51 -9.55
N VAL A 6 -61.45 0.82 -9.69
CA VAL A 6 -60.38 0.84 -8.68
C VAL A 6 -59.55 2.11 -8.87
N LYS A 7 -59.81 3.13 -8.04
CA LYS A 7 -58.91 4.28 -7.91
C LYS A 7 -57.54 3.81 -7.41
N ARG A 8 -56.54 3.77 -8.28
CA ARG A 8 -55.14 3.66 -7.87
C ARG A 8 -54.67 5.06 -7.50
N ASP A 9 -54.58 5.35 -6.20
CA ASP A 9 -53.83 6.51 -5.71
C ASP A 9 -52.33 6.25 -5.93
N ALA A 10 -51.85 6.52 -7.14
CA ALA A 10 -50.43 6.58 -7.44
C ALA A 10 -49.88 7.87 -6.83
N ARG A 11 -49.60 7.84 -5.52
CA ARG A 11 -48.95 8.96 -4.83
C ARG A 11 -47.47 8.98 -5.25
N THR A 12 -47.19 9.68 -6.34
CA THR A 12 -45.84 10.00 -6.76
C THR A 12 -45.23 10.99 -5.77
N THR A 13 -44.55 10.46 -4.75
CA THR A 13 -43.72 11.25 -3.84
C THR A 13 -42.39 11.55 -4.53
N GLY A 14 -42.16 12.82 -4.87
CA GLY A 14 -40.87 13.31 -5.33
C GLY A 14 -39.97 13.71 -4.15
N PHE A 15 -38.66 13.64 -4.35
CA PHE A 15 -37.68 14.15 -3.39
C PHE A 15 -37.82 15.67 -3.25
N SER A 16 -37.73 16.16 -2.00
CA SER A 16 -37.65 17.59 -1.77
C SER A 16 -36.25 18.11 -2.07
N LEU A 17 -36.13 19.29 -2.69
CA LEU A 17 -34.84 19.95 -2.92
C LEU A 17 -34.03 20.11 -1.63
N ILE A 18 -34.72 20.36 -0.51
CA ILE A 18 -34.07 20.52 0.80
C ILE A 18 -33.44 19.21 1.31
N GLU A 19 -34.05 18.07 0.96
CA GLU A 19 -33.62 16.75 1.40
C GLU A 19 -32.30 16.37 0.75
N ILE A 20 -32.15 16.70 -0.54
CA ILE A 20 -30.88 16.55 -1.27
C ILE A 20 -29.85 17.58 -0.81
N MET A 21 -30.26 18.82 -0.51
CA MET A 21 -29.34 19.87 -0.07
C MET A 21 -28.66 19.52 1.26
N ILE A 22 -29.43 19.04 2.25
CA ILE A 22 -28.88 18.63 3.55
C ILE A 22 -27.97 17.41 3.37
N ALA A 23 -28.35 16.46 2.50
CA ALA A 23 -27.53 15.28 2.23
C ALA A 23 -26.14 15.63 1.68
N VAL A 24 -26.05 16.52 0.68
CA VAL A 24 -24.74 16.91 0.12
C VAL A 24 -23.89 17.69 1.12
N VAL A 25 -24.50 18.48 2.01
CA VAL A 25 -23.79 19.18 3.10
C VAL A 25 -23.16 18.19 4.07
N ILE A 26 -23.92 17.18 4.51
CA ILE A 26 -23.41 16.16 5.43
C ILE A 26 -22.28 15.35 4.77
N ILE A 27 -22.46 14.91 3.52
CA ILE A 27 -21.42 14.17 2.77
C ILE A 27 -20.15 15.02 2.62
N GLY A 28 -20.29 16.32 2.32
CA GLY A 28 -19.14 17.24 2.22
C GLY A 28 -18.33 17.33 3.51
N ILE A 29 -19.00 17.44 4.66
CA ILE A 29 -18.33 17.48 5.98
C ILE A 29 -17.57 16.17 6.25
N LEU A 30 -18.19 15.03 5.95
CA LEU A 30 -17.57 13.72 6.15
C LEU A 30 -16.31 13.54 5.30
N ILE A 31 -16.36 13.91 4.01
CA ILE A 31 -15.20 13.79 3.10
C ILE A 31 -14.01 14.63 3.58
N VAL A 32 -14.26 15.87 4.03
CA VAL A 32 -13.20 16.77 4.54
C VAL A 32 -12.51 16.18 5.77
N MET A 33 -13.26 15.52 6.67
CA MET A 33 -12.70 14.90 7.87
C MET A 33 -11.89 13.63 7.56
N ILE A 34 -12.31 12.84 6.56
CA ILE A 34 -11.70 11.54 6.23
C ILE A 34 -10.44 11.67 5.37
N THR A 35 -10.45 12.57 4.38
CA THR A 35 -9.36 12.74 3.40
C THR A 35 -7.95 12.88 4.01
N PRO A 36 -7.69 13.72 5.05
CA PRO A 36 -6.35 13.87 5.60
C PRO A 36 -5.83 12.58 6.27
N GLN A 37 -6.72 11.74 6.78
CA GLN A 37 -6.34 10.49 7.43
C GLN A 37 -5.96 9.41 6.40
N LEU A 38 -6.63 9.38 5.25
CA LEU A 38 -6.33 8.45 4.18
C LEU A 38 -4.92 8.67 3.60
N LEU A 39 -4.52 9.93 3.41
CA LEU A 39 -3.19 10.29 2.92
C LEU A 39 -2.07 9.94 3.91
N ARG A 40 -2.35 10.02 5.21
CA ARG A 40 -1.41 9.61 6.27
C ARG A 40 -1.32 8.10 6.41
N ALA A 41 -2.43 7.39 6.24
CA ALA A 41 -2.48 5.93 6.34
C ALA A 41 -1.66 5.27 5.22
N SER A 42 -1.74 5.77 3.99
CA SER A 42 -0.93 5.27 2.88
C SER A 42 0.57 5.53 3.05
N GLY A 43 0.97 6.68 3.61
CA GLY A 43 2.37 6.95 3.96
C GLY A 43 2.90 6.03 5.07
N ARG A 44 2.10 5.79 6.12
CA ARG A 44 2.45 4.84 7.20
C ARG A 44 2.52 3.40 6.70
N ALA A 45 1.64 3.00 5.80
CA ALA A 45 1.65 1.68 5.18
C ALA A 45 2.94 1.46 4.36
N GLN A 46 3.38 2.45 3.60
CA GLN A 46 4.65 2.39 2.86
C GLN A 46 5.86 2.23 3.79
N ASN A 47 5.92 3.01 4.89
CA ASN A 47 7.01 2.89 5.85
C ASN A 47 7.02 1.52 6.57
N THR A 48 5.83 1.01 6.91
CA THR A 48 5.68 -0.31 7.54
C THR A 48 6.08 -1.43 6.58
N ALA A 49 5.66 -1.34 5.32
CA ALA A 49 6.05 -2.28 4.27
C ALA A 49 7.55 -2.23 4.00
N CYS A 50 8.14 -1.03 3.93
CA CYS A 50 9.60 -0.86 3.82
C CYS A 50 10.32 -1.57 4.98
N ALA A 51 9.93 -1.30 6.23
CA ALA A 51 10.61 -1.88 7.39
C ALA A 51 10.52 -3.41 7.40
N GLY A 52 9.40 -3.98 6.93
CA GLY A 52 9.25 -5.42 6.72
C GLY A 52 10.19 -5.93 5.63
N ASN A 53 10.17 -5.32 4.44
CA ASN A 53 10.98 -5.74 3.30
C ASN A 53 12.49 -5.63 3.56
N VAL A 54 12.94 -4.58 4.27
CA VAL A 54 14.33 -4.42 4.70
C VAL A 54 14.80 -5.63 5.53
N ARG A 55 13.96 -6.10 6.47
CA ARG A 55 14.27 -7.29 7.28
C ARG A 55 14.33 -8.54 6.42
N THR A 56 13.39 -8.73 5.51
CA THR A 56 13.37 -9.88 4.58
C THR A 56 14.61 -9.90 3.70
N ILE A 57 15.00 -8.76 3.11
CA ILE A 57 16.20 -8.65 2.28
C ILE A 57 17.46 -8.92 3.11
N SER A 58 17.55 -8.37 4.32
CA SER A 58 18.69 -8.62 5.21
C SER A 58 18.85 -10.10 5.57
N ALA A 59 17.72 -10.80 5.81
CA ALA A 59 17.73 -12.24 6.07
C ALA A 59 18.18 -13.03 4.83
N ALA A 60 17.67 -12.68 3.65
CA ALA A 60 18.06 -13.31 2.39
C ALA A 60 19.56 -13.10 2.07
N LEU A 61 20.11 -11.92 2.37
CA LEU A 61 21.55 -11.65 2.21
C LEU A 61 22.41 -12.51 3.15
N ALA A 62 21.98 -12.65 4.40
CA ALA A 62 22.67 -13.52 5.36
C ALA A 62 22.59 -15.00 4.93
N GLU A 63 21.44 -15.46 4.44
CA GLU A 63 21.27 -16.81 3.93
C GLU A 63 22.13 -17.06 2.68
N TYR A 64 22.15 -16.11 1.74
CA TYR A 64 23.02 -16.19 0.56
C TYR A 64 24.49 -16.31 0.97
N GLN A 65 24.93 -15.53 1.96
CA GLN A 65 26.29 -15.59 2.48
C GLN A 65 26.60 -16.94 3.16
N LEU A 66 25.64 -17.53 3.86
CA LEU A 66 25.78 -18.87 4.47
C LEU A 66 25.94 -19.97 3.41
N ILE A 67 25.22 -19.86 2.28
CA ILE A 67 25.23 -20.85 1.21
C ILE A 67 26.47 -20.69 0.31
N HIS A 68 26.77 -19.46 -0.10
CA HIS A 68 27.79 -19.15 -1.11
C HIS A 68 29.12 -18.70 -0.52
N GLY A 69 29.19 -18.43 0.80
CA GLY A 69 30.39 -17.94 1.48
C GLY A 69 30.77 -16.49 1.12
N GLN A 70 29.96 -15.81 0.32
CA GLN A 70 30.19 -14.45 -0.17
C GLN A 70 28.86 -13.73 -0.33
N LEU A 71 28.89 -12.39 -0.32
CA LEU A 71 27.72 -11.58 -0.62
C LEU A 71 27.48 -11.48 -2.14
N PRO A 72 26.24 -11.25 -2.59
CA PRO A 72 25.96 -11.05 -4.01
C PRO A 72 26.72 -9.80 -4.49
N THR A 73 27.31 -9.90 -5.67
CA THR A 73 28.12 -8.81 -6.26
C THR A 73 27.30 -7.96 -7.21
N GLY A 74 27.66 -6.68 -7.34
CA GLY A 74 27.03 -5.74 -8.28
C GLY A 74 26.39 -4.56 -7.57
N ASN A 75 25.58 -3.79 -8.30
CA ASN A 75 24.77 -2.74 -7.70
C ASN A 75 23.58 -3.34 -6.91
N SER A 76 22.93 -2.54 -6.05
CA SER A 76 21.85 -3.02 -5.19
C SER A 76 20.70 -3.69 -5.96
N ALA A 77 20.37 -3.22 -7.17
CA ALA A 77 19.34 -3.84 -8.00
C ALA A 77 19.76 -5.23 -8.50
N GLN A 78 21.02 -5.37 -8.93
CA GLN A 78 21.59 -6.66 -9.34
C GLN A 78 21.65 -7.64 -8.16
N GLN A 79 22.08 -7.17 -7.00
CA GLN A 79 22.14 -7.99 -5.78
C GLN A 79 20.77 -8.54 -5.40
N ILE A 80 19.72 -7.71 -5.42
CA ILE A 80 18.35 -8.16 -5.16
C ILE A 80 17.89 -9.16 -6.21
N GLN A 81 18.21 -8.92 -7.49
CA GLN A 81 17.87 -9.87 -8.55
C GLN A 81 18.57 -11.22 -8.36
N THR A 82 19.80 -11.24 -7.86
CA THR A 82 20.52 -12.47 -7.51
C THR A 82 19.79 -13.24 -6.40
N LEU A 83 19.36 -12.56 -5.34
CA LEU A 83 18.59 -13.19 -4.25
C LEU A 83 17.26 -13.77 -4.73
N VAL A 84 16.60 -13.10 -5.67
CA VAL A 84 15.37 -13.61 -6.30
C VAL A 84 15.66 -14.82 -7.17
N SER A 85 16.72 -14.79 -7.98
CA SER A 85 17.09 -15.92 -8.84
C SER A 85 17.54 -17.15 -8.06
N ASP A 86 18.11 -16.95 -6.87
CA ASP A 86 18.54 -18.01 -5.95
C ASP A 86 17.37 -18.56 -5.10
N GLY A 87 16.17 -17.96 -5.24
CA GLY A 87 14.96 -18.39 -4.53
C GLY A 87 14.90 -17.94 -3.07
N LEU A 88 15.85 -17.11 -2.60
CA LEU A 88 15.93 -16.61 -1.23
C LEU A 88 15.04 -15.40 -0.97
N LEU A 89 14.58 -14.73 -2.04
CA LEU A 89 13.72 -13.56 -1.94
C LEU A 89 12.55 -13.65 -2.92
N SER A 90 11.35 -13.32 -2.45
CA SER A 90 10.15 -13.21 -3.31
C SER A 90 10.10 -11.87 -4.04
N ASN A 91 9.60 -11.87 -5.28
CA ASN A 91 9.47 -10.67 -6.13
C ASN A 91 8.63 -9.54 -5.50
N ASP A 92 7.80 -9.84 -4.50
CA ASP A 92 6.98 -8.86 -3.79
C ASP A 92 7.81 -7.78 -3.06
N ALA A 93 9.06 -8.08 -2.72
CA ALA A 93 9.99 -7.14 -2.12
C ALA A 93 10.50 -6.07 -3.11
N LEU A 94 10.21 -6.17 -4.42
CA LEU A 94 10.74 -5.27 -5.47
C LEU A 94 9.97 -3.96 -5.64
N SER A 95 8.83 -3.78 -4.96
CA SER A 95 7.99 -2.58 -5.15
C SER A 95 8.60 -1.29 -4.58
N GLY A 96 9.68 -1.39 -3.81
CA GLY A 96 10.42 -0.26 -3.26
C GLY A 96 11.84 -0.15 -3.83
N ASN A 97 12.45 1.04 -3.74
CA ASN A 97 13.86 1.21 -4.03
C ASN A 97 14.68 0.93 -2.76
N TYR A 98 15.48 -0.14 -2.77
CA TYR A 98 16.31 -0.54 -1.63
C TYR A 98 17.78 -0.42 -2.01
N VAL A 99 18.55 0.22 -1.13
CA VAL A 99 19.99 0.35 -1.28
C VAL A 99 20.65 -0.50 -0.21
N ILE A 100 21.49 -1.42 -0.68
CA ILE A 100 22.34 -2.25 0.15
C ILE A 100 23.66 -1.49 0.29
N GLN A 101 23.91 -0.95 1.48
CA GLN A 101 25.19 -0.37 1.87
C GLN A 101 26.00 -1.47 2.56
N ASP A 102 26.92 -2.04 1.81
CA ASP A 102 27.92 -2.95 2.33
C ASP A 102 28.98 -2.12 3.06
N ALA A 103 29.00 -2.19 4.40
CA ALA A 103 30.08 -1.59 5.18
C ALA A 103 31.28 -2.56 5.25
N ASP A 104 30.99 -3.87 5.40
CA ASP A 104 31.91 -5.01 5.37
C ASP A 104 31.09 -6.32 5.26
N ALA A 105 31.74 -7.46 4.94
CA ALA A 105 31.10 -8.79 4.89
C ALA A 105 30.34 -9.22 6.17
N ASN A 106 30.52 -8.52 7.30
CA ASN A 106 29.83 -8.78 8.55
C ASN A 106 28.82 -7.67 8.94
N ASN A 107 28.74 -6.58 8.18
CA ASN A 107 27.85 -5.45 8.47
C ASN A 107 27.20 -4.94 7.18
N ILE A 108 26.01 -5.45 6.93
CA ILE A 108 25.21 -5.12 5.75
C ILE A 108 24.03 -4.27 6.19
N ALA A 109 24.01 -3.01 5.76
CA ALA A 109 22.91 -2.10 6.02
C ALA A 109 21.98 -2.06 4.81
N VAL A 110 20.75 -2.54 4.96
CA VAL A 110 19.71 -2.39 3.94
C VAL A 110 18.86 -1.18 4.28
N THR A 111 18.82 -0.20 3.38
CA THR A 111 18.03 1.02 3.54
C THR A 111 16.97 1.08 2.45
N CYS A 112 15.75 1.49 2.79
CA CYS A 112 14.75 1.80 1.79
C CYS A 112 14.79 3.29 1.47
N LEU A 113 14.79 3.63 0.20
CA LEU A 113 14.57 4.99 -0.28
C LEU A 113 13.06 5.19 -0.40
N SER A 114 12.42 5.49 0.72
CA SER A 114 11.02 5.93 0.69
C SER A 114 10.95 7.32 0.01
N PRO A 115 10.17 7.51 -1.07
CA PRO A 115 10.08 8.79 -1.78
C PRO A 115 9.41 9.93 -0.97
N GLY A 116 9.03 9.66 0.28
CA GLY A 116 8.37 10.62 1.16
C GLY A 116 8.92 10.47 2.56
N GLY A 117 10.11 11.03 2.80
CA GLY A 117 10.46 11.46 4.14
C GLY A 117 9.46 12.51 4.60
N MET A 118 8.85 12.28 5.75
CA MET A 118 8.48 13.38 6.64
C MET A 118 9.53 13.45 7.73
#